data_AF-A0AA88GCT6-F1
#
_entry.id   AF-A0AA88GCT6-F1
#
_cell.length_a   1.000
_cell.length_b   1.000
_cell.length_c   1.000
_cell.angle_alpha   90.00
_cell.angle_beta   90.00
_cell.angle_gamma   90.00
#
_symmetry.space_group_name_H-M   'P 1'
#
loop_
_entity.id
_entity.type
_entity.pdbx_description
1 polymer ?
#
loop_
_entity_poly.entity_id
_entity_poly.type
_entity_poly.pdbx_seq_one_letter_code
_entity_poly.pdbx_strand_id
1 'polypeptide(L)'
;MFTQRRQKNYHSGGEEINKKLEAITQKFADDLRKDIKEIKFPTMFSKEWVLLCDKLEKISEIVRMEREDMNFDSITAHFNKEECKKIEESASEKDDTSSVAVNDELGNHSIPSLQSHEEPTHDLVKSEKSATEDLSSVMNKSSGISRPSTASSLSNNPRKKKSNIQFGSTDLFGGSSFGPKKPSTTASTTRPSTASSLISTSSYTSSSSHSSVNHKQQAISTSFNSENTLWDRDEYCIRFLIEEGKINLLLRLLDEFKDEELKIRLGVKSLSTDILPNTGLASESELQEKMKHFEQSLCLMLKYCFHSVEALQTIDVYQYLDFINKNLREDLFLDSKQKLNGEEVYRTAEFTIFDFLRALFVHIDRLDDTKICTLSIDRQILPKAIRFLYKTCAQIGDNERVLCFEALSAMMNAETFQTSRGKFFGDDIEAKKMLVQLFEKYIKQLLTSYERKKSLRSLVDQVNRFKIEFVM
;
A
#
# COMPACT_ATOMS: atom_id res chain seq x y z
N MET A 1 -2.66 -19.02 -20.79
CA MET A 1 -3.49 -17.91 -21.32
C MET A 1 -2.77 -16.55 -21.27
N PHE A 2 -1.43 -16.49 -21.24
CA PHE A 2 -0.67 -15.28 -20.91
C PHE A 2 -0.16 -14.46 -22.12
N THR A 3 -0.41 -14.92 -23.35
CA THR A 3 0.26 -14.41 -24.57
C THR A 3 -0.53 -13.39 -25.40
N GLN A 4 -1.84 -13.24 -25.20
CA GLN A 4 -2.68 -12.48 -26.16
C GLN A 4 -2.68 -10.95 -25.99
N ARG A 5 -2.23 -10.38 -24.86
CA ARG A 5 -2.16 -8.91 -24.69
C ARG A 5 -0.78 -8.30 -25.05
N ARG A 6 0.24 -9.10 -25.37
CA ARG A 6 1.64 -8.66 -25.57
C ARG A 6 1.98 -8.08 -26.96
N GLN A 7 1.07 -8.11 -27.93
CA GLN A 7 1.46 -7.99 -29.35
C GLN A 7 1.50 -6.58 -29.97
N LYS A 8 1.19 -5.48 -29.26
CA LYS A 8 0.95 -4.20 -29.97
C LYS A 8 2.13 -3.26 -30.22
N ASN A 9 3.31 -3.41 -29.61
CA ASN A 9 4.36 -2.36 -29.70
C ASN A 9 5.79 -2.80 -30.11
N TYR A 10 6.04 -4.05 -30.49
CA TYR A 10 7.37 -4.49 -30.96
C TYR A 10 7.28 -4.96 -32.42
N HIS A 11 7.43 -4.06 -33.39
CA HIS A 11 7.36 -4.39 -34.83
C HIS A 11 8.64 -4.06 -35.62
N SER A 12 9.77 -3.78 -34.96
CA SER A 12 11.06 -3.58 -35.65
C SER A 12 12.24 -4.37 -35.08
N GLY A 13 12.10 -5.02 -33.92
CA GLY A 13 13.11 -5.95 -33.40
C GLY A 13 12.90 -7.34 -33.99
N GLY A 14 13.95 -7.95 -34.56
CA GLY A 14 13.89 -9.30 -35.12
C GLY A 14 13.27 -10.31 -34.16
N GLU A 15 12.55 -11.29 -34.70
CA GLU A 15 11.82 -12.33 -33.94
C GLU A 15 12.68 -13.01 -32.85
N GLU A 16 13.99 -13.15 -33.10
CA GLU A 16 14.97 -13.70 -32.15
C GLU A 16 15.15 -12.82 -30.89
N ILE A 17 15.14 -11.50 -31.04
CA ILE A 17 15.29 -10.54 -29.92
C ILE A 17 14.06 -10.59 -29.03
N ASN A 18 12.86 -10.59 -29.63
CA ASN A 18 11.61 -10.70 -28.89
C ASN A 18 11.53 -12.00 -28.10
N LYS A 19 12.00 -13.12 -28.68
CA LYS A 19 12.07 -14.42 -27.99
C LYS A 19 13.05 -14.41 -26.81
N LYS A 20 14.21 -13.75 -26.94
CA LYS A 20 15.18 -13.59 -25.83
C LYS A 20 14.61 -12.73 -24.71
N LEU A 21 13.95 -11.61 -25.04
CA LEU A 21 13.32 -10.74 -24.06
C LEU A 21 12.21 -11.47 -23.29
N GLU A 22 11.35 -12.22 -24.00
CA GLU A 22 10.30 -13.02 -23.37
C GLU A 22 10.86 -14.09 -22.41
N ALA A 23 12.00 -14.71 -22.76
CA ALA A 23 12.66 -15.68 -21.89
C ALA A 23 13.22 -15.04 -20.60
N ILE A 24 13.78 -13.82 -20.68
CA ILE A 24 14.24 -13.07 -19.51
C ILE A 24 13.04 -12.69 -18.62
N THR A 25 11.98 -12.15 -19.21
CA THR A 25 10.76 -11.80 -18.48
C THR A 25 10.16 -13.01 -17.77
N GLN A 26 10.12 -14.18 -18.43
CA GLN A 26 9.62 -15.41 -17.81
C GLN A 26 10.51 -15.86 -16.65
N LYS A 27 11.83 -15.87 -16.84
CA LYS A 27 12.80 -16.21 -15.78
C LYS A 27 12.66 -15.28 -14.58
N PHE A 28 12.53 -13.97 -14.80
CA PHE A 28 12.33 -13.00 -13.73
C PHE A 28 11.03 -13.24 -12.95
N ALA A 29 9.94 -13.58 -13.64
CA ALA A 29 8.68 -13.96 -12.99
C ALA A 29 8.82 -15.24 -12.15
N ASP A 30 9.53 -16.26 -12.65
CA ASP A 30 9.76 -17.52 -11.94
C ASP A 30 10.63 -17.29 -10.68
N ASP A 31 11.67 -16.46 -10.80
CA ASP A 31 12.54 -16.07 -9.68
C ASP A 31 11.77 -15.27 -8.62
N LEU A 32 10.94 -14.30 -9.03
CA LEU A 32 10.07 -13.55 -8.12
C LEU A 32 9.08 -14.47 -7.39
N ARG A 33 8.44 -15.39 -8.10
CA ARG A 33 7.52 -16.36 -7.50
C ARG A 33 8.24 -17.26 -6.51
N LYS A 34 9.47 -17.67 -6.82
CA LYS A 34 10.32 -18.45 -5.92
C LYS A 34 10.67 -17.65 -4.66
N ASP A 35 11.10 -16.39 -4.80
CA ASP A 35 11.41 -15.50 -3.68
C ASP A 35 10.18 -15.34 -2.76
N ILE A 36 8.99 -15.14 -3.33
CA ILE A 36 7.72 -15.07 -2.59
C ILE A 36 7.41 -16.38 -1.88
N LYS A 37 7.55 -17.52 -2.56
CA LYS A 37 7.29 -18.85 -1.99
C LYS A 37 8.20 -19.15 -0.80
N GLU A 38 9.45 -18.68 -0.85
CA GLU A 38 10.45 -18.83 0.21
C GLU A 38 10.23 -17.93 1.44
N ILE A 39 9.29 -16.96 1.40
CA ILE A 39 8.92 -16.17 2.58
C ILE A 39 8.39 -17.13 3.66
N LYS A 40 9.06 -17.11 4.81
CA LYS A 40 8.76 -17.91 6.01
C LYS A 40 8.51 -17.01 7.20
N PHE A 41 8.22 -17.62 8.35
CA PHE A 41 8.06 -16.94 9.63
C PHE A 41 9.35 -17.09 10.47
N PRO A 42 10.36 -16.22 10.30
CA PRO A 42 11.57 -16.29 11.12
C PRO A 42 11.29 -15.81 12.54
N THR A 43 12.18 -16.15 13.47
CA THR A 43 12.20 -15.48 14.77
C THR A 43 12.60 -14.01 14.57
N MET A 44 11.84 -13.07 15.13
CA MET A 44 12.12 -11.63 15.01
C MET A 44 13.53 -11.30 15.47
N PHE A 45 14.24 -10.48 14.67
CA PHE A 45 15.62 -10.08 14.88
C PHE A 45 16.66 -11.22 14.95
N SER A 46 16.37 -12.34 14.31
CA SER A 46 17.38 -13.36 14.01
C SER A 46 18.15 -13.02 12.71
N LYS A 47 19.24 -13.75 12.44
CA LYS A 47 19.91 -13.72 11.13
C LYS A 47 18.97 -14.04 9.97
N GLU A 48 18.02 -14.94 10.16
CA GLU A 48 17.01 -15.28 9.15
C GLU A 48 16.03 -14.12 8.91
N TRP A 49 15.70 -13.36 9.95
CA TRP A 49 14.90 -12.14 9.82
C TRP A 49 15.64 -11.08 9.00
N VAL A 50 16.95 -10.90 9.21
CA VAL A 50 17.76 -9.97 8.39
C VAL A 50 17.73 -10.35 6.91
N LEU A 51 17.93 -11.64 6.60
CA LEU A 51 17.83 -12.14 5.21
C LEU A 51 16.43 -11.97 4.63
N LEU A 52 15.39 -12.07 5.47
CA LEU A 52 14.02 -11.81 5.07
C LEU A 52 13.81 -10.31 4.76
N CYS A 53 14.40 -9.39 5.53
CA CYS A 53 14.35 -7.95 5.24
C CYS A 53 14.82 -7.66 3.82
N ASP A 54 15.97 -8.20 3.41
CA ASP A 54 16.53 -7.97 2.06
C ASP A 54 15.59 -8.48 0.96
N LYS A 55 14.98 -9.65 1.18
CA LYS A 55 14.00 -10.22 0.25
C LYS A 55 12.73 -9.37 0.17
N LEU A 56 12.19 -8.94 1.31
CA LEU A 56 10.98 -8.11 1.36
C LEU A 56 11.22 -6.73 0.74
N GLU A 57 12.41 -6.15 0.93
CA GLU A 57 12.81 -4.89 0.31
C GLU A 57 12.77 -5.01 -1.22
N LYS A 58 13.45 -6.02 -1.78
CA LYS A 58 13.42 -6.32 -3.23
C LYS A 58 11.99 -6.52 -3.77
N ILE A 59 11.18 -7.32 -3.07
CA ILE A 59 9.80 -7.60 -3.50
C ILE A 59 8.95 -6.32 -3.44
N SER A 60 9.09 -5.53 -2.38
CA SER A 60 8.34 -4.28 -2.21
C SER A 60 8.70 -3.24 -3.27
N GLU A 61 9.95 -3.21 -3.72
CA GLU A 61 10.40 -2.34 -4.82
C GLU A 61 9.74 -2.73 -6.14
N ILE A 62 9.63 -4.04 -6.43
CA ILE A 62 8.89 -4.53 -7.60
C ILE A 62 7.42 -4.11 -7.52
N VAL A 63 6.77 -4.27 -6.35
CA VAL A 63 5.38 -3.82 -6.15
C VAL A 63 5.23 -2.31 -6.39
N ARG A 64 6.19 -1.50 -5.92
CA ARG A 64 6.19 -0.05 -6.15
C ARG A 64 6.26 0.27 -7.64
N MET A 65 7.16 -0.40 -8.37
CA MET A 65 7.36 -0.21 -9.80
C MET A 65 6.12 -0.62 -10.61
N GLU A 66 5.47 -1.74 -10.28
CA GLU A 66 4.20 -2.16 -10.92
C GLU A 66 3.08 -1.11 -10.73
N ARG A 67 3.11 -0.39 -9.59
CA ARG A 67 2.11 0.64 -9.26
C ARG A 67 2.38 2.00 -9.87
N GLU A 68 3.62 2.29 -10.24
CA GLU A 68 3.99 3.51 -10.98
C GLU A 68 3.77 3.34 -12.50
N ASP A 69 2.89 2.41 -12.88
CA ASP A 69 2.52 2.02 -14.25
C ASP A 69 3.73 1.60 -15.11
N MET A 70 4.83 1.16 -14.49
CA MET A 70 5.89 0.50 -15.25
C MET A 70 5.40 -0.88 -15.66
N ASN A 71 5.37 -1.13 -16.97
CA ASN A 71 5.07 -2.48 -17.44
C ASN A 71 6.13 -3.46 -16.94
N PHE A 72 5.74 -4.73 -16.78
CA PHE A 72 6.60 -5.75 -16.19
C PHE A 72 7.90 -5.98 -16.99
N ASP A 73 7.89 -5.69 -18.30
CA ASP A 73 9.08 -5.73 -19.15
C ASP A 73 10.09 -4.62 -18.79
N SER A 74 9.62 -3.41 -18.47
CA SER A 74 10.47 -2.30 -18.00
C SER A 74 11.07 -2.60 -16.62
N ILE A 75 10.28 -3.25 -15.75
CA ILE A 75 10.77 -3.72 -14.44
C ILE A 75 11.86 -4.78 -14.64
N THR A 76 11.60 -5.74 -15.52
CA THR A 76 12.57 -6.78 -15.87
C THR A 76 13.87 -6.18 -16.40
N ALA A 77 13.79 -5.20 -17.29
CA ALA A 77 14.96 -4.50 -17.83
C ALA A 77 15.71 -3.70 -16.77
N HIS A 78 15.01 -3.10 -15.80
CA HIS A 78 15.63 -2.40 -14.67
C HIS A 78 16.48 -3.34 -13.80
N PHE A 79 15.96 -4.53 -13.47
CA PHE A 79 16.68 -5.51 -12.65
C PHE A 79 17.72 -6.32 -13.43
N ASN A 80 17.59 -6.44 -14.75
CA ASN A 80 18.50 -7.19 -15.62
C ASN A 80 19.27 -6.29 -16.58
N LYS A 81 19.55 -5.04 -16.18
CA LYS A 81 20.13 -4.00 -17.06
C LYS A 81 21.37 -4.48 -17.82
N GLU A 82 22.24 -5.26 -17.18
CA GLU A 82 23.44 -5.81 -17.82
C GLU A 82 23.14 -6.91 -18.85
N GLU A 83 22.18 -7.80 -18.57
CA GLU A 83 21.79 -8.86 -19.52
C GLU A 83 21.04 -8.27 -20.72
N CYS A 84 20.16 -7.28 -20.51
CA CYS A 84 19.47 -6.58 -21.59
C CYS A 84 20.46 -5.81 -22.48
N LYS A 85 21.43 -5.11 -21.89
CA LYS A 85 22.47 -4.38 -22.64
C LYS A 85 23.30 -5.32 -23.53
N LYS A 86 23.65 -6.50 -23.03
CA LYS A 86 24.37 -7.53 -23.82
C LYS A 86 23.55 -8.02 -25.02
N ILE A 87 22.23 -8.14 -24.87
CA ILE A 87 21.35 -8.55 -25.98
C ILE A 87 21.28 -7.45 -27.04
N GLU A 88 21.14 -6.19 -26.63
CA GLU A 88 21.11 -5.04 -27.54
C GLU A 88 22.44 -4.90 -28.30
N GLU A 89 23.58 -5.01 -27.60
CA GLU A 89 24.91 -4.99 -28.22
C GLU A 89 25.07 -6.13 -29.25
N SER A 90 24.61 -7.34 -28.93
CA SER A 90 24.64 -8.48 -29.86
C SER A 90 23.71 -8.34 -31.08
N ALA A 91 22.69 -7.48 -30.99
CA ALA A 91 21.81 -7.17 -32.11
C ALA A 91 22.44 -6.13 -33.04
N SER A 92 23.09 -5.10 -32.49
CA SER A 92 23.80 -4.09 -33.29
C SER A 92 24.96 -4.66 -34.11
N GLU A 93 25.68 -5.66 -33.59
CA GLU A 93 26.80 -6.28 -34.32
C GLU A 93 26.35 -7.09 -35.55
N LYS A 94 25.10 -7.56 -35.60
CA LYS A 94 24.60 -8.34 -36.75
C LYS A 94 24.20 -7.48 -37.94
N ASP A 95 23.70 -6.26 -37.72
CA ASP A 95 23.27 -5.36 -38.80
C ASP A 95 24.46 -4.77 -39.58
N ASP A 96 25.62 -4.56 -38.94
CA ASP A 96 26.81 -4.01 -39.60
C ASP A 96 27.50 -4.99 -40.58
N THR A 97 27.07 -6.26 -40.63
CA THR A 97 27.62 -7.26 -41.56
C THR A 97 26.76 -7.51 -42.81
N SER A 98 25.59 -6.86 -42.93
CA SER A 98 24.69 -7.07 -44.07
C SER A 98 24.87 -6.06 -45.22
N SER A 99 25.83 -5.14 -45.15
CA SER A 99 26.23 -4.31 -46.29
C SER A 99 27.28 -5.01 -47.15
N VAL A 100 26.94 -6.17 -47.71
CA VAL A 100 27.70 -6.75 -48.83
C VAL A 100 27.25 -6.06 -50.10
N ALA A 101 28.20 -5.35 -50.71
CA ALA A 101 28.07 -4.56 -51.92
C ALA A 101 27.43 -5.34 -53.07
N VAL A 102 26.32 -4.82 -53.60
CA VAL A 102 25.89 -5.11 -54.97
C VAL A 102 26.67 -4.17 -55.88
N ASN A 103 27.73 -4.71 -56.51
CA ASN A 103 28.42 -4.08 -57.61
C ASN A 103 27.51 -4.11 -58.84
N ASP A 104 27.03 -2.95 -59.30
CA ASP A 104 26.61 -2.76 -60.68
C ASP A 104 27.61 -1.83 -61.38
N GLU A 105 28.39 -2.43 -62.28
CA GLU A 105 29.16 -1.72 -63.30
C GLU A 105 28.19 -1.27 -64.41
N LEU A 106 28.23 0.01 -64.78
CA LEU A 106 28.36 0.50 -66.17
C LEU A 106 28.09 2.01 -66.25
N GLY A 107 29.02 2.75 -66.88
CA GLY A 107 28.68 3.93 -67.69
C GLY A 107 29.31 5.27 -67.29
N ASN A 108 30.43 5.58 -67.96
CA ASN A 108 31.10 6.89 -68.05
C ASN A 108 30.18 8.10 -68.28
N HIS A 109 30.54 9.27 -67.71
CA HIS A 109 30.98 10.47 -68.45
C HIS A 109 31.40 11.65 -67.51
N SER A 110 32.68 12.05 -67.64
CA SER A 110 33.25 13.41 -67.70
C SER A 110 32.85 14.57 -66.73
N ILE A 111 33.80 14.98 -65.85
CA ILE A 111 34.55 16.29 -65.78
C ILE A 111 33.76 17.64 -65.70
N PRO A 112 34.21 18.74 -65.00
CA PRO A 112 35.16 18.89 -63.86
C PRO A 112 34.83 19.99 -62.78
N SER A 113 35.64 19.94 -61.69
CA SER A 113 36.30 21.05 -60.96
C SER A 113 35.51 22.22 -60.33
N LEU A 114 35.74 22.46 -59.03
CA LEU A 114 36.27 23.71 -58.42
C LEU A 114 36.49 23.42 -56.90
N GLN A 115 37.73 23.45 -56.40
CA GLN A 115 38.30 24.49 -55.50
C GLN A 115 37.49 24.71 -54.19
N SER A 116 38.03 24.82 -52.97
CA SER A 116 39.40 24.94 -52.44
C SER A 116 39.31 25.05 -50.89
N HIS A 117 40.48 25.03 -50.23
CA HIS A 117 40.81 25.44 -48.85
C HIS A 117 40.52 24.44 -47.71
N GLU A 118 41.53 23.78 -47.15
CA GLU A 118 42.58 24.26 -46.21
C GLU A 118 42.05 24.47 -44.77
N GLU A 119 42.32 23.47 -43.91
CA GLU A 119 43.12 23.52 -42.65
C GLU A 119 43.15 24.81 -41.77
N PRO A 120 43.64 24.76 -40.50
CA PRO A 120 43.48 23.77 -39.42
C PRO A 120 43.37 24.43 -37.99
N THR A 121 43.33 23.59 -36.95
CA THR A 121 43.92 23.75 -35.58
C THR A 121 43.57 24.94 -34.65
N HIS A 122 43.17 24.62 -33.41
CA HIS A 122 43.82 24.88 -32.11
C HIS A 122 42.75 24.94 -30.99
N ASP A 123 42.76 24.10 -29.95
CA ASP A 123 43.63 24.04 -28.75
C ASP A 123 43.33 25.09 -27.66
N LEU A 124 43.17 24.56 -26.44
CA LEU A 124 43.54 25.13 -25.13
C LEU A 124 42.71 26.27 -24.49
N VAL A 125 42.33 25.97 -23.22
CA VAL A 125 42.77 26.71 -21.99
C VAL A 125 41.77 27.61 -21.24
N LYS A 126 41.58 27.23 -19.96
CA LYS A 126 41.46 28.06 -18.73
C LYS A 126 40.20 28.94 -18.59
N SER A 127 39.72 29.31 -17.41
CA SER A 127 40.16 29.17 -16.01
C SER A 127 39.10 29.86 -15.13
N GLU A 128 39.09 29.52 -13.83
CA GLU A 128 39.02 30.44 -12.69
C GLU A 128 37.80 31.37 -12.56
N LYS A 129 37.07 31.40 -11.43
CA LYS A 129 37.36 32.02 -10.12
C LYS A 129 35.97 32.60 -9.69
N SER A 130 35.57 32.85 -8.45
CA SER A 130 36.23 33.03 -7.16
C SER A 130 35.15 33.37 -6.12
N ALA A 131 35.51 33.19 -4.84
CA ALA A 131 35.31 34.13 -3.72
C ALA A 131 33.87 34.33 -3.18
N THR A 132 33.51 33.83 -1.98
CA THR A 132 33.89 34.27 -0.61
C THR A 132 33.19 35.55 -0.15
N GLU A 133 32.44 35.45 0.95
CA GLU A 133 32.60 36.19 2.23
C GLU A 133 31.32 35.95 3.07
N ASP A 134 31.31 35.36 4.27
CA ASP A 134 31.98 35.60 5.56
C ASP A 134 31.16 36.47 6.55
N LEU A 135 31.18 35.99 7.81
CA LEU A 135 30.97 36.71 9.09
C LEU A 135 29.51 37.06 9.49
N SER A 136 29.06 36.90 10.74
CA SER A 136 29.75 36.73 12.03
C SER A 136 28.80 36.28 13.16
N SER A 137 29.44 35.69 14.17
CA SER A 137 29.07 35.37 15.55
C SER A 137 28.30 36.42 16.36
N VAL A 138 27.47 35.97 17.32
CA VAL A 138 27.42 36.52 18.71
C VAL A 138 27.06 35.42 19.72
N MET A 139 27.71 35.50 20.89
CA MET A 139 27.81 34.58 22.02
C MET A 139 26.63 34.55 23.02
N ASN A 140 26.72 33.56 23.93
CA ASN A 140 26.35 33.57 25.36
C ASN A 140 24.84 33.46 25.69
N LYS A 141 24.36 32.77 26.74
CA LYS A 141 24.94 32.48 28.07
C LYS A 141 24.12 31.38 28.79
N SER A 142 24.78 30.69 29.71
CA SER A 142 24.28 29.69 30.66
C SER A 142 23.29 30.20 31.73
N SER A 143 22.27 29.40 32.04
CA SER A 143 21.65 29.23 33.39
C SER A 143 20.83 27.93 33.31
N GLY A 144 20.89 26.94 34.20
CA GLY A 144 21.12 26.98 35.64
C GLY A 144 19.78 26.81 36.36
N ILE A 145 19.10 25.66 36.23
CA ILE A 145 17.90 25.34 37.03
C ILE A 145 17.98 23.92 37.60
N SER A 146 17.92 23.93 38.93
CA SER A 146 17.88 22.93 39.96
C SER A 146 16.85 21.80 39.80
N ARG A 147 17.31 20.58 40.11
CA ARG A 147 16.50 19.44 40.58
C ARG A 147 15.88 19.73 41.95
N PRO A 148 14.72 19.14 42.27
CA PRO A 148 14.42 18.72 43.62
C PRO A 148 14.44 17.19 43.73
N SER A 149 15.20 16.74 44.72
CA SER A 149 15.16 15.44 45.35
C SER A 149 13.94 15.32 46.26
N THR A 150 13.17 14.24 46.14
CA THR A 150 12.33 13.73 47.24
C THR A 150 12.53 12.22 47.37
N ALA A 151 13.10 11.84 48.50
CA ALA A 151 13.11 10.49 49.02
C ALA A 151 11.99 10.37 50.06
N SER A 152 11.27 9.25 50.05
CA SER A 152 10.44 8.60 51.09
C SER A 152 9.32 7.84 50.36
N SER A 153 8.87 6.65 50.74
CA SER A 153 9.23 5.71 51.79
C SER A 153 8.44 4.42 51.51
N LEU A 154 9.06 3.29 51.85
CA LEU A 154 8.49 1.99 52.19
C LEU A 154 6.96 1.92 52.41
N SER A 155 6.28 0.96 51.77
CA SER A 155 5.49 -0.06 52.49
C SER A 155 4.88 -1.14 51.56
N ASN A 156 5.23 -2.38 51.90
CA ASN A 156 4.38 -3.58 51.98
C ASN A 156 3.45 -3.97 50.80
N ASN A 157 3.94 -4.95 50.05
CA ASN A 157 3.17 -6.14 49.62
C ASN A 157 2.36 -6.71 50.81
N PRO A 158 1.13 -7.25 50.61
CA PRO A 158 1.08 -8.67 50.25
C PRO A 158 -0.18 -9.15 49.47
N ARG A 159 -0.08 -10.43 49.09
CA ARG A 159 -1.14 -11.42 48.79
C ARG A 159 -1.62 -11.59 47.34
N LYS A 160 -0.87 -12.49 46.69
CA LYS A 160 -1.38 -13.61 45.87
C LYS A 160 -2.75 -14.11 46.37
N LYS A 161 -3.77 -14.08 45.50
CA LYS A 161 -4.88 -15.03 45.52
C LYS A 161 -4.94 -15.74 44.18
N LYS A 162 -4.59 -17.03 44.20
CA LYS A 162 -4.84 -18.00 43.15
C LYS A 162 -6.35 -18.31 43.19
N SER A 163 -7.06 -18.10 42.09
CA SER A 163 -8.37 -18.73 41.87
C SER A 163 -8.19 -19.86 40.88
N ASN A 164 -8.22 -21.08 41.42
CA ASN A 164 -8.50 -22.31 40.68
C ASN A 164 -9.87 -22.16 40.01
N ILE A 165 -9.92 -22.20 38.68
CA ILE A 165 -11.14 -22.55 37.96
C ILE A 165 -11.01 -24.01 37.57
N GLN A 166 -11.86 -24.80 38.20
CA GLN A 166 -11.98 -26.24 38.09
C GLN A 166 -12.77 -26.57 36.81
N PHE A 167 -12.18 -27.38 35.94
CA PHE A 167 -12.86 -27.97 34.78
C PHE A 167 -13.94 -28.93 35.26
N GLY A 168 -15.20 -28.57 35.02
CA GLY A 168 -16.36 -29.47 35.11
C GLY A 168 -16.69 -30.01 33.73
N SER A 169 -16.25 -31.25 33.47
CA SER A 169 -16.78 -32.10 32.41
C SER A 169 -18.13 -32.66 32.87
N THR A 170 -19.16 -32.48 32.05
CA THR A 170 -20.29 -33.41 31.99
C THR A 170 -20.75 -33.51 30.54
N ASP A 171 -20.47 -34.67 29.96
CA ASP A 171 -21.19 -35.22 28.83
C ASP A 171 -22.69 -35.27 29.12
N LEU A 172 -23.51 -34.83 28.17
CA LEU A 172 -24.91 -35.28 28.09
C LEU A 172 -25.34 -35.34 26.63
N PHE A 173 -25.40 -36.58 26.15
CA PHE A 173 -26.09 -37.04 24.96
C PHE A 173 -27.53 -36.52 24.90
N GLY A 174 -27.96 -36.11 23.71
CA GLY A 174 -29.35 -35.76 23.43
C GLY A 174 -29.58 -35.54 21.95
N GLY A 175 -29.60 -36.62 21.17
CA GLY A 175 -30.00 -36.58 19.77
C GLY A 175 -31.50 -36.32 19.64
N SER A 176 -31.88 -35.48 18.68
CA SER A 176 -33.21 -35.53 18.09
C SER A 176 -33.12 -35.18 16.61
N SER A 177 -33.31 -36.22 15.81
CA SER A 177 -33.57 -36.21 14.38
C SER A 177 -34.83 -35.40 14.07
N PHE A 178 -34.73 -34.43 13.16
CA PHE A 178 -35.88 -33.89 12.45
C PHE A 178 -35.63 -33.97 10.94
N GLY A 179 -36.27 -34.95 10.32
CA GLY A 179 -36.39 -35.08 8.87
C GLY A 179 -37.39 -34.07 8.28
N PRO A 180 -37.37 -33.91 6.94
CA PRO A 180 -37.97 -32.77 6.25
C PRO A 180 -39.46 -33.02 5.90
N LYS A 181 -40.28 -31.96 5.94
CA LYS A 181 -41.63 -31.94 5.37
C LYS A 181 -41.75 -30.87 4.28
N LYS A 182 -41.80 -31.31 3.03
CA LYS A 182 -42.63 -30.73 1.93
C LYS A 182 -44.05 -31.31 2.08
N PRO A 183 -45.14 -30.64 1.66
CA PRO A 183 -45.50 -30.38 0.24
C PRO A 183 -46.21 -29.01 0.09
N SER A 184 -46.84 -28.54 -0.99
CA SER A 184 -47.35 -29.05 -2.26
C SER A 184 -47.57 -27.86 -3.21
N THR A 185 -47.41 -28.13 -4.50
CA THR A 185 -47.87 -27.38 -5.67
C THR A 185 -49.39 -27.24 -5.75
N THR A 186 -49.89 -26.07 -6.15
CA THR A 186 -51.14 -25.93 -6.94
C THR A 186 -51.00 -24.76 -7.92
N ALA A 187 -51.41 -25.03 -9.16
CA ALA A 187 -51.35 -24.18 -10.33
C ALA A 187 -52.75 -23.66 -10.71
N SER A 188 -52.82 -22.50 -11.37
CA SER A 188 -53.79 -22.14 -12.44
C SER A 188 -53.47 -20.71 -12.94
N THR A 189 -52.94 -20.50 -14.16
CA THR A 189 -53.67 -20.10 -15.42
C THR A 189 -54.52 -18.82 -15.26
N THR A 190 -54.47 -17.76 -16.10
CA THR A 190 -54.15 -17.59 -17.55
C THR A 190 -54.14 -16.08 -17.91
N ARG A 191 -53.18 -15.64 -18.76
CA ARG A 191 -53.20 -14.68 -19.93
C ARG A 191 -54.18 -13.46 -20.02
N PRO A 192 -53.96 -12.44 -20.90
CA PRO A 192 -53.09 -12.39 -22.09
C PRO A 192 -52.20 -11.13 -22.30
N SER A 193 -51.39 -11.31 -23.35
CA SER A 193 -50.37 -10.54 -24.05
C SER A 193 -50.83 -9.32 -24.86
N THR A 194 -49.90 -8.38 -25.06
CA THR A 194 -49.70 -7.65 -26.33
C THR A 194 -48.20 -7.50 -26.65
N ALA A 195 -47.84 -7.87 -27.87
CA ALA A 195 -46.53 -7.73 -28.50
C ALA A 195 -46.37 -6.30 -29.06
N SER A 196 -45.14 -5.79 -29.19
CA SER A 196 -44.39 -5.47 -30.43
C SER A 196 -43.43 -4.31 -30.05
N SER A 197 -42.22 -4.06 -30.53
CA SER A 197 -41.45 -4.55 -31.68
C SER A 197 -40.03 -3.95 -31.61
N LEU A 198 -39.08 -4.70 -32.16
CA LEU A 198 -37.75 -4.38 -32.70
C LEU A 198 -37.52 -2.95 -33.23
N ILE A 199 -36.30 -2.41 -33.06
CA ILE A 199 -35.30 -2.06 -34.12
C ILE A 199 -34.18 -1.13 -33.59
N SER A 200 -32.97 -1.35 -34.12
CA SER A 200 -31.82 -0.43 -34.36
C SER A 200 -30.77 -0.14 -33.27
N THR A 201 -29.67 -0.89 -33.41
CA THR A 201 -28.29 -0.41 -33.66
C THR A 201 -28.08 1.11 -33.81
N SER A 202 -27.17 1.68 -33.00
CA SER A 202 -26.24 2.71 -33.47
C SER A 202 -24.92 2.65 -32.69
N SER A 203 -23.87 2.40 -33.47
CA SER A 203 -22.46 2.50 -33.14
C SER A 203 -22.05 3.97 -33.01
N TYR A 204 -21.49 4.36 -31.87
CA TYR A 204 -20.74 5.61 -31.73
C TYR A 204 -19.25 5.34 -31.64
N THR A 205 -18.59 5.55 -32.77
CA THR A 205 -17.16 5.86 -32.85
C THR A 205 -16.93 7.23 -32.22
N SER A 206 -16.13 7.29 -31.16
CA SER A 206 -15.57 8.55 -30.66
C SER A 206 -14.04 8.47 -30.66
N SER A 207 -13.50 9.42 -31.40
CA SER A 207 -12.11 9.66 -31.74
C SER A 207 -11.27 10.05 -30.53
N SER A 208 -10.07 9.48 -30.48
CA SER A 208 -8.97 9.84 -29.59
C SER A 208 -8.30 11.14 -30.04
N SER A 209 -8.14 12.10 -29.12
CA SER A 209 -7.01 13.05 -29.14
C SER A 209 -6.86 13.73 -27.78
N HIS A 210 -5.63 13.73 -27.24
CA HIS A 210 -5.12 14.53 -26.11
C HIS A 210 -5.48 14.14 -24.66
N SER A 211 -4.58 13.42 -23.98
CA SER A 211 -4.36 13.60 -22.53
C SER A 211 -3.02 13.03 -22.03
N SER A 212 -1.88 13.62 -22.40
CA SER A 212 -0.55 13.21 -21.92
C SER A 212 -0.12 13.88 -20.60
N VAL A 213 -1.05 14.45 -19.80
CA VAL A 213 -0.69 15.23 -18.59
C VAL A 213 -1.38 14.76 -17.29
N ASN A 214 -2.20 13.70 -17.30
CA ASN A 214 -2.98 13.27 -16.10
C ASN A 214 -2.63 11.91 -15.47
N HIS A 215 -1.53 11.25 -15.88
CA HIS A 215 -1.24 9.88 -15.41
C HIS A 215 -1.05 9.76 -13.89
N LYS A 216 -0.45 10.74 -13.20
CA LYS A 216 -0.21 10.65 -11.74
C LYS A 216 -1.46 10.73 -10.86
N GLN A 217 -2.53 11.42 -11.30
CA GLN A 217 -3.78 11.48 -10.53
C GLN A 217 -4.70 10.31 -10.82
N GLN A 218 -4.59 9.69 -12.00
CA GLN A 218 -5.34 8.47 -12.31
C GLN A 218 -4.85 7.27 -11.49
N ALA A 219 -3.54 7.11 -11.25
CA ALA A 219 -2.99 5.96 -10.53
C ALA A 219 -3.51 5.76 -9.09
N ILE A 220 -3.92 6.82 -8.40
CA ILE A 220 -4.49 6.72 -7.03
C ILE A 220 -6.00 6.43 -7.09
N SER A 221 -6.71 7.03 -8.05
CA SER A 221 -8.17 6.89 -8.23
C SER A 221 -8.57 5.56 -8.92
N THR A 222 -7.69 4.95 -9.72
CA THR A 222 -7.95 3.67 -10.42
C THR A 222 -7.81 2.44 -9.53
N SER A 223 -7.21 2.54 -8.34
CA SER A 223 -6.87 1.37 -7.53
C SER A 223 -8.06 0.60 -6.95
N PHE A 224 -9.19 1.29 -6.74
CA PHE A 224 -10.46 0.72 -6.25
C PHE A 224 -11.54 0.63 -7.32
N ASN A 225 -11.19 0.86 -8.59
CA ASN A 225 -12.17 0.83 -9.66
C ASN A 225 -12.71 -0.61 -9.79
N SER A 226 -13.99 -0.78 -9.43
CA SER A 226 -14.65 -2.06 -9.19
C SER A 226 -14.80 -2.94 -10.44
N GLU A 227 -14.50 -2.41 -11.62
CA GLU A 227 -14.74 -3.07 -12.91
C GLU A 227 -13.64 -4.06 -13.30
N ASN A 228 -12.40 -3.86 -12.85
CA ASN A 228 -11.27 -4.73 -13.20
C ASN A 228 -10.89 -5.63 -12.03
N THR A 229 -10.93 -6.95 -12.26
CA THR A 229 -10.42 -7.95 -11.31
C THR A 229 -8.90 -7.86 -11.19
N LEU A 230 -8.32 -8.41 -10.13
CA LEU A 230 -6.85 -8.49 -10.00
C LEU A 230 -6.22 -9.19 -11.23
N TRP A 231 -6.94 -10.13 -11.82
CA TRP A 231 -6.54 -10.94 -12.98
C TRP A 231 -6.55 -10.16 -14.31
N ASP A 232 -7.12 -8.95 -14.31
CA ASP A 232 -7.11 -8.05 -15.47
C ASP A 232 -5.98 -7.01 -15.43
N ARG A 233 -5.34 -6.80 -14.26
CA ARG A 233 -4.31 -5.77 -14.00
C ARG A 233 -2.90 -6.32 -14.14
N ASP A 234 -1.95 -5.56 -14.67
CA ASP A 234 -0.55 -6.02 -14.85
C ASP A 234 0.28 -6.01 -13.52
N GLU A 235 -0.29 -6.54 -12.44
CA GLU A 235 0.28 -6.60 -11.08
C GLU A 235 0.71 -8.04 -10.75
N TYR A 236 1.85 -8.49 -11.30
CA TYR A 236 2.31 -9.88 -11.17
C TYR A 236 2.69 -10.21 -9.73
N CYS A 237 3.38 -9.30 -9.06
CA CYS A 237 3.86 -9.52 -7.71
C CYS A 237 2.70 -9.74 -6.72
N ILE A 238 1.67 -8.88 -6.80
CA ILE A 238 0.47 -9.01 -5.96
C ILE A 238 -0.24 -10.34 -6.21
N ARG A 239 -0.41 -10.73 -7.49
CA ARG A 239 -1.01 -12.03 -7.84
C ARG A 239 -0.25 -13.19 -7.22
N PHE A 240 1.07 -13.22 -7.33
CA PHE A 240 1.89 -14.27 -6.74
C PHE A 240 1.77 -14.31 -5.21
N LEU A 241 1.69 -13.17 -4.53
CA LEU A 241 1.44 -13.13 -3.08
C LEU A 241 0.10 -13.77 -2.70
N ILE A 242 -0.95 -13.56 -3.50
CA ILE A 242 -2.27 -14.18 -3.27
C ILE A 242 -2.22 -15.67 -3.56
N GLU A 243 -1.71 -16.06 -4.73
CA GLU A 243 -1.64 -17.45 -5.18
C GLU A 243 -0.84 -18.34 -4.21
N GLU A 244 0.27 -17.82 -3.66
CA GLU A 244 1.11 -18.53 -2.70
C GLU A 244 0.61 -18.40 -1.24
N GLY A 245 -0.55 -17.78 -1.01
CA GLY A 245 -1.20 -17.68 0.31
C GLY A 245 -0.41 -16.86 1.33
N LYS A 246 0.36 -15.86 0.89
CA LYS A 246 1.31 -15.14 1.75
C LYS A 246 0.72 -13.98 2.52
N ILE A 247 -0.46 -13.49 2.15
CA ILE A 247 -1.08 -12.30 2.75
C ILE A 247 -1.21 -12.41 4.28
N ASN A 248 -1.82 -13.50 4.78
CA ASN A 248 -1.99 -13.72 6.23
C ASN A 248 -0.65 -13.97 6.95
N LEU A 249 0.37 -14.47 6.25
CA LEU A 249 1.73 -14.60 6.80
C LEU A 249 2.37 -13.21 6.97
N LEU A 250 2.30 -12.36 5.95
CA LEU A 250 2.85 -11.00 5.98
C LEU A 250 2.17 -10.16 7.06
N LEU A 251 0.85 -10.29 7.24
CA LEU A 251 0.13 -9.61 8.31
C LEU A 251 0.60 -10.08 9.71
N ARG A 252 0.82 -11.38 9.91
CA ARG A 252 1.40 -11.91 11.17
C ARG A 252 2.82 -11.40 11.42
N LEU A 253 3.65 -11.35 10.38
CA LEU A 253 5.01 -10.81 10.49
C LEU A 253 5.00 -9.34 10.92
N LEU A 254 4.13 -8.53 10.31
CA LEU A 254 4.00 -7.13 10.67
C LEU A 254 3.46 -6.98 12.10
N ASP A 255 2.46 -7.76 12.50
CA ASP A 255 1.87 -7.70 13.84
C ASP A 255 2.88 -8.07 14.95
N GLU A 256 3.63 -9.15 14.77
CA GLU A 256 4.68 -9.57 15.72
C GLU A 256 5.83 -8.56 15.76
N PHE A 257 6.22 -8.00 14.61
CA PHE A 257 7.21 -6.93 14.58
C PHE A 257 6.75 -5.71 15.39
N LYS A 258 5.48 -5.30 15.28
CA LYS A 258 4.95 -4.18 16.08
C LYS A 258 4.88 -4.50 17.58
N ASP A 259 4.65 -5.76 17.97
CA ASP A 259 4.76 -6.17 19.38
C ASP A 259 6.19 -6.05 19.91
N GLU A 260 7.15 -6.48 19.10
CA GLU A 260 8.56 -6.39 19.44
C GLU A 260 9.08 -4.95 19.47
N GLU A 261 8.69 -4.13 18.49
CA GLU A 261 8.97 -2.69 18.48
C GLU A 261 8.40 -2.00 19.72
N LEU A 262 7.19 -2.37 20.15
CA LEU A 262 6.59 -1.84 21.37
C LEU A 262 7.40 -2.21 22.62
N LYS A 263 7.88 -3.46 22.73
CA LYS A 263 8.74 -3.89 23.85
C LYS A 263 10.05 -3.10 23.90
N ILE A 264 10.64 -2.82 22.74
CA ILE A 264 11.84 -1.98 22.64
C ILE A 264 11.53 -0.57 23.12
N ARG A 265 10.43 0.02 22.63
CA ARG A 265 10.01 1.38 22.96
C ARG A 265 9.72 1.57 24.45
N LEU A 266 9.12 0.57 25.09
CA LEU A 266 8.85 0.57 26.52
C LEU A 266 10.10 0.26 27.38
N GLY A 267 11.26 0.07 26.77
CA GLY A 267 12.51 -0.27 27.46
C GLY A 267 12.52 -1.68 28.04
N VAL A 268 11.59 -2.54 27.64
CA VAL A 268 11.54 -3.96 28.05
C VAL A 268 12.65 -4.76 27.37
N LYS A 269 13.02 -4.36 26.15
CA LYS A 269 14.16 -4.89 25.39
C LYS A 269 15.08 -3.77 24.95
N SER A 270 16.38 -3.98 25.09
CA SER A 270 17.42 -3.06 24.64
C SER A 270 17.93 -3.47 23.26
N LEU A 271 18.00 -2.51 22.33
CA LEU A 271 18.52 -2.74 20.97
C LEU A 271 19.95 -3.27 20.99
N SER A 272 20.81 -2.67 21.83
CA SER A 272 22.24 -2.97 21.85
C SER A 272 22.58 -4.28 22.56
N THR A 273 21.89 -4.61 23.65
CA THR A 273 22.23 -5.78 24.49
C THR A 273 21.41 -7.02 24.15
N ASP A 274 20.14 -6.87 23.78
CA ASP A 274 19.22 -8.00 23.68
C ASP A 274 18.97 -8.42 22.22
N ILE A 275 19.09 -7.48 21.28
CA ILE A 275 18.65 -7.67 19.89
C ILE A 275 19.83 -7.76 18.93
N LEU A 276 20.70 -6.75 18.92
CA LEU A 276 21.83 -6.67 18.00
C LEU A 276 22.73 -7.93 17.98
N PRO A 277 23.03 -8.60 19.11
CA PRO A 277 23.84 -9.82 19.09
C PRO A 277 23.21 -10.98 18.29
N ASN A 278 21.89 -11.00 18.14
CA ASN A 278 21.15 -12.09 17.49
C ASN A 278 21.03 -11.92 15.97
N THR A 279 21.23 -10.69 15.47
CA THR A 279 21.04 -10.35 14.05
C THR A 279 22.29 -10.58 13.23
N GLY A 280 23.47 -10.53 13.86
CA GLY A 280 24.76 -10.58 13.18
C GLY A 280 25.13 -9.28 12.44
N LEU A 281 24.39 -8.19 12.68
CA LEU A 281 24.69 -6.86 12.13
C LEU A 281 25.82 -6.17 12.90
N ALA A 282 26.51 -5.22 12.26
CA ALA A 282 27.69 -4.59 12.85
C ALA A 282 27.34 -3.43 13.80
N SER A 283 26.17 -2.80 13.62
CA SER A 283 25.80 -1.60 14.38
C SER A 283 24.31 -1.50 14.67
N GLU A 284 23.97 -0.73 15.71
CA GLU A 284 22.58 -0.40 16.03
C GLU A 284 21.90 0.44 14.92
N SER A 285 22.68 1.28 14.22
CA SER A 285 22.17 2.07 13.09
C SER A 285 21.68 1.18 11.95
N GLU A 286 22.46 0.15 11.60
CA GLU A 286 22.12 -0.82 10.56
C GLU A 286 20.87 -1.64 10.96
N LEU A 287 20.77 -2.00 12.25
CA LEU A 287 19.57 -2.65 12.78
C LEU A 287 18.33 -1.77 12.67
N GLN A 288 18.41 -0.50 13.08
CA GLN A 288 17.30 0.45 12.99
C GLN A 288 16.86 0.67 11.54
N GLU A 289 17.81 0.72 10.60
CA GLU A 289 17.52 0.79 9.17
C GLU A 289 16.77 -0.47 8.68
N LYS A 290 17.23 -1.66 9.05
CA LYS A 290 16.54 -2.92 8.72
C LYS A 290 15.13 -2.99 9.32
N MET A 291 14.94 -2.50 10.54
CA MET A 291 13.62 -2.40 11.17
C MET A 291 12.69 -1.47 10.39
N LYS A 292 13.19 -0.30 9.97
CA LYS A 292 12.43 0.66 9.17
C LYS A 292 12.02 0.05 7.82
N HIS A 293 12.97 -0.52 7.08
CA HIS A 293 12.69 -1.14 5.78
C HIS A 293 11.74 -2.32 5.92
N PHE A 294 11.88 -3.16 6.95
CA PHE A 294 10.96 -4.26 7.22
C PHE A 294 9.51 -3.79 7.42
N GLU A 295 9.28 -2.79 8.26
CA GLU A 295 7.94 -2.20 8.47
C GLU A 295 7.38 -1.64 7.15
N GLN A 296 8.17 -0.82 6.45
CA GLN A 296 7.74 -0.12 5.24
C GLN A 296 7.44 -1.08 4.08
N SER A 297 8.29 -2.07 3.85
CA SER A 297 8.10 -3.07 2.80
C SER A 297 6.85 -3.91 3.05
N LEU A 298 6.63 -4.37 4.28
CA LEU A 298 5.41 -5.11 4.63
C LEU A 298 4.15 -4.24 4.49
N CYS A 299 4.19 -3.01 4.99
CA CYS A 299 3.07 -2.06 4.86
C CYS A 299 2.71 -1.83 3.39
N LEU A 300 3.72 -1.58 2.53
CA LEU A 300 3.52 -1.33 1.11
C LEU A 300 2.91 -2.55 0.38
N MET A 301 3.48 -3.74 0.60
CA MET A 301 2.99 -4.96 -0.02
C MET A 301 1.55 -5.26 0.40
N LEU A 302 1.27 -5.22 1.71
CA LEU A 302 -0.06 -5.48 2.26
C LEU A 302 -1.09 -4.46 1.76
N LYS A 303 -0.74 -3.17 1.74
CA LYS A 303 -1.58 -2.10 1.20
C LYS A 303 -2.08 -2.45 -0.19
N TYR A 304 -1.16 -2.79 -1.09
CA TYR A 304 -1.52 -3.09 -2.47
C TYR A 304 -2.18 -4.45 -2.66
N CYS A 305 -1.92 -5.43 -1.80
CA CYS A 305 -2.75 -6.64 -1.75
C CYS A 305 -4.20 -6.27 -1.44
N PHE A 306 -4.46 -5.46 -0.40
CA PHE A 306 -5.81 -5.16 0.06
C PHE A 306 -6.63 -4.28 -0.88
N HIS A 307 -6.01 -3.60 -1.84
CA HIS A 307 -6.74 -2.91 -2.90
C HIS A 307 -7.59 -3.87 -3.77
N SER A 308 -7.21 -5.15 -3.81
CA SER A 308 -7.97 -6.22 -4.48
C SER A 308 -8.96 -6.87 -3.52
N VAL A 309 -10.20 -7.04 -3.98
CA VAL A 309 -11.24 -7.76 -3.23
C VAL A 309 -10.90 -9.23 -3.07
N GLU A 310 -10.20 -9.84 -4.04
CA GLU A 310 -9.74 -11.22 -4.00
C GLU A 310 -8.79 -11.45 -2.82
N ALA A 311 -7.89 -10.50 -2.54
CA ALA A 311 -7.06 -10.52 -1.34
C ALA A 311 -7.92 -10.49 -0.07
N LEU A 312 -8.85 -9.53 0.02
CA LEU A 312 -9.70 -9.33 1.18
C LEU A 312 -10.61 -10.53 1.47
N GLN A 313 -11.02 -11.28 0.44
CA GLN A 313 -11.82 -12.50 0.61
C GLN A 313 -11.03 -13.66 1.23
N THR A 314 -9.70 -13.64 1.16
CA THR A 314 -8.83 -14.69 1.72
C THR A 314 -8.22 -14.34 3.08
N ILE A 315 -8.48 -13.13 3.58
CA ILE A 315 -7.84 -12.63 4.78
C ILE A 315 -8.50 -13.16 6.06
N ASP A 316 -7.69 -13.36 7.10
CA ASP A 316 -8.22 -13.48 8.45
C ASP A 316 -8.67 -12.10 8.96
N VAL A 317 -9.98 -11.85 8.84
CA VAL A 317 -10.61 -10.59 9.27
C VAL A 317 -10.44 -10.29 10.76
N TYR A 318 -10.32 -11.32 11.62
CA TYR A 318 -10.11 -11.10 13.05
C TYR A 318 -8.73 -10.51 13.28
N GLN A 319 -7.71 -11.17 12.73
CA GLN A 319 -6.33 -10.69 12.83
C GLN A 319 -6.17 -9.30 12.19
N TYR A 320 -6.83 -9.06 11.06
CA TYR A 320 -6.81 -7.77 10.38
C TYR A 320 -7.32 -6.63 11.25
N LEU A 321 -8.50 -6.80 11.84
CA LEU A 321 -9.11 -5.79 12.69
C LEU A 321 -8.40 -5.66 14.04
N ASP A 322 -7.81 -6.74 14.57
CA ASP A 322 -6.96 -6.69 15.77
C ASP A 322 -5.68 -5.90 15.51
N PHE A 323 -5.02 -6.11 14.37
CA PHE A 323 -3.85 -5.34 13.96
C PHE A 323 -4.17 -3.85 13.83
N ILE A 324 -5.27 -3.50 13.17
CA ILE A 324 -5.71 -2.10 13.05
C ILE A 324 -5.97 -1.51 14.45
N ASN A 325 -6.75 -2.20 15.27
CA ASN A 325 -7.10 -1.75 16.62
C ASN A 325 -5.86 -1.51 17.50
N LYS A 326 -4.85 -2.39 17.42
CA LYS A 326 -3.59 -2.30 18.17
C LYS A 326 -2.73 -1.10 17.74
N ASN A 327 -2.77 -0.75 16.45
CA ASN A 327 -1.97 0.35 15.89
C ASN A 327 -2.70 1.71 15.90
N LEU A 328 -3.99 1.76 16.24
CA LEU A 328 -4.74 2.98 16.57
C LEU A 328 -4.45 3.47 18.00
N ARG A 329 -3.16 3.58 18.36
CA ARG A 329 -2.68 4.04 19.67
C ARG A 329 -1.98 5.37 19.56
N GLU A 330 -2.70 6.44 19.88
CA GLU A 330 -2.21 7.80 19.63
C GLU A 330 -1.16 8.28 20.65
N ASP A 331 -1.17 7.73 21.87
CA ASP A 331 -0.14 7.96 22.89
C ASP A 331 1.23 7.51 22.40
N LEU A 332 1.31 6.27 21.92
CA LEU A 332 2.56 5.67 21.44
C LEU A 332 3.12 6.33 20.18
N PHE A 333 2.23 6.84 19.31
CA PHE A 333 2.64 7.50 18.09
C PHE A 333 3.29 8.86 18.38
N LEU A 334 2.65 9.68 19.21
CA LEU A 334 3.13 11.03 19.50
C LEU A 334 4.46 11.06 20.26
N ASP A 335 4.73 10.06 21.10
CA ASP A 335 5.98 9.97 21.87
C ASP A 335 7.19 9.59 21.00
N SER A 336 6.96 8.84 19.92
CA SER A 336 8.04 8.20 19.14
C SER A 336 8.29 8.82 17.77
N LYS A 337 7.24 9.31 17.10
CA LYS A 337 7.29 9.67 15.68
C LYS A 337 7.12 11.17 15.39
N GLN A 338 7.19 12.02 16.42
CA GLN A 338 7.21 13.49 16.28
C GLN A 338 8.33 14.01 15.35
N LYS A 339 9.38 13.23 15.10
CA LYS A 339 10.52 13.60 14.25
C LYS A 339 10.36 13.15 12.79
N LEU A 340 9.37 12.31 12.47
CA LEU A 340 9.13 11.89 11.09
C LEU A 340 8.46 13.05 10.34
N ASN A 341 9.02 13.40 9.18
CA ASN A 341 8.50 14.48 8.34
C ASN A 341 8.11 13.93 6.96
N GLY A 342 7.05 14.49 6.39
CA GLY A 342 6.64 14.22 5.01
C GLY A 342 6.21 12.77 4.77
N GLU A 343 6.67 12.20 3.65
CA GLU A 343 6.23 10.88 3.18
C GLU A 343 6.57 9.72 4.12
N GLU A 344 7.61 9.85 4.94
CA GLU A 344 8.05 8.76 5.83
C GLU A 344 7.00 8.41 6.88
N VAL A 345 6.25 9.43 7.35
CA VAL A 345 5.15 9.25 8.32
C VAL A 345 4.09 8.31 7.75
N TYR A 346 3.75 8.48 6.47
CA TYR A 346 2.69 7.73 5.82
C TYR A 346 3.05 6.27 5.53
N ARG A 347 4.34 5.94 5.50
CA ARG A 347 4.82 4.56 5.27
C ARG A 347 4.85 3.71 6.54
N THR A 348 4.43 4.25 7.67
CA THR A 348 4.36 3.55 8.94
C THR A 348 3.08 2.73 9.07
N ALA A 349 3.09 1.70 9.91
CA ALA A 349 1.90 0.90 10.17
C ALA A 349 0.74 1.77 10.70
N GLU A 350 1.04 2.73 11.58
CA GLU A 350 0.04 3.58 12.23
C GLU A 350 -0.77 4.46 11.26
N PHE A 351 -0.21 4.80 10.10
CA PHE A 351 -0.95 5.50 9.03
C PHE A 351 -1.47 4.55 7.96
N THR A 352 -0.71 3.51 7.62
CA THR A 352 -1.11 2.56 6.58
C THR A 352 -2.42 1.83 6.95
N ILE A 353 -2.71 1.67 8.24
CA ILE A 353 -4.00 1.11 8.71
C ILE A 353 -5.24 1.91 8.26
N PHE A 354 -5.12 3.20 7.93
CA PHE A 354 -6.25 3.94 7.35
C PHE A 354 -6.52 3.50 5.92
N ASP A 355 -5.48 3.20 5.15
CA ASP A 355 -5.65 2.62 3.82
C ASP A 355 -6.22 1.20 3.91
N PHE A 356 -5.79 0.41 4.90
CA PHE A 356 -6.38 -0.90 5.22
C PHE A 356 -7.89 -0.79 5.53
N LEU A 357 -8.26 0.12 6.43
CA LEU A 357 -9.66 0.39 6.75
C LEU A 357 -10.46 0.81 5.52
N ARG A 358 -9.92 1.75 4.73
CA ARG A 358 -10.56 2.19 3.49
C ARG A 358 -10.76 1.02 2.54
N ALA A 359 -9.75 0.18 2.35
CA ALA A 359 -9.81 -0.94 1.44
C ALA A 359 -10.89 -1.96 1.85
N LEU A 360 -10.95 -2.29 3.15
CA LEU A 360 -11.96 -3.19 3.69
C LEU A 360 -13.37 -2.64 3.50
N PHE A 361 -13.59 -1.36 3.84
CA PHE A 361 -14.92 -0.78 3.86
C PHE A 361 -15.44 -0.33 2.48
N VAL A 362 -14.55 -0.03 1.53
CA VAL A 362 -14.95 0.22 0.13
C VAL A 362 -15.49 -1.05 -0.52
N HIS A 363 -14.94 -2.22 -0.16
CA HIS A 363 -15.35 -3.52 -0.71
C HIS A 363 -16.34 -4.27 0.18
N ILE A 364 -16.89 -3.63 1.23
CA ILE A 364 -17.68 -4.31 2.26
C ILE A 364 -18.92 -5.04 1.72
N ASP A 365 -19.53 -4.50 0.67
CA ASP A 365 -20.69 -5.10 -0.02
C ASP A 365 -20.36 -6.44 -0.70
N ARG A 366 -19.07 -6.70 -0.96
CA ARG A 366 -18.56 -7.96 -1.52
C ARG A 366 -17.97 -8.89 -0.47
N LEU A 367 -18.05 -8.49 0.80
CA LEU A 367 -17.55 -9.17 1.98
C LEU A 367 -18.72 -9.41 2.96
N ASP A 368 -18.40 -9.86 4.17
CA ASP A 368 -19.38 -10.04 5.25
C ASP A 368 -19.55 -8.73 6.05
N ASP A 369 -20.40 -7.82 5.55
CA ASP A 369 -20.69 -6.51 6.16
C ASP A 369 -21.06 -6.64 7.65
N THR A 370 -22.01 -7.51 7.97
CA THR A 370 -22.49 -7.67 9.35
C THR A 370 -21.36 -8.09 10.29
N LYS A 371 -20.54 -9.08 9.89
CA LYS A 371 -19.41 -9.53 10.71
C LYS A 371 -18.34 -8.45 10.84
N ILE A 372 -17.92 -7.82 9.74
CA ILE A 372 -16.90 -6.76 9.75
C ILE A 372 -17.33 -5.60 10.63
N CYS A 373 -18.57 -5.14 10.49
CA CYS A 373 -19.10 -4.06 11.29
C CYS A 373 -19.23 -4.44 12.77
N THR A 374 -19.70 -5.65 13.10
CA THR A 374 -19.78 -6.12 14.49
C THR A 374 -18.40 -6.13 15.14
N LEU A 375 -17.40 -6.71 14.47
CA LEU A 375 -16.03 -6.75 14.98
C LEU A 375 -15.40 -5.36 15.11
N SER A 376 -15.76 -4.42 14.23
CA SER A 376 -15.30 -3.03 14.28
C SER A 376 -15.93 -2.25 15.45
N ILE A 377 -17.19 -2.52 15.76
CA ILE A 377 -17.90 -1.99 16.93
C ILE A 377 -17.25 -2.53 18.21
N ASP A 378 -17.07 -3.84 18.32
CA ASP A 378 -16.51 -4.50 19.51
C ASP A 378 -15.11 -3.96 19.85
N ARG A 379 -14.31 -3.65 18.83
CA ARG A 379 -12.95 -3.10 18.98
C ARG A 379 -12.91 -1.58 19.13
N GLN A 380 -14.04 -0.90 18.98
CA GLN A 380 -14.15 0.57 18.97
C GLN A 380 -13.23 1.22 17.91
N ILE A 381 -13.15 0.64 16.71
CA ILE A 381 -12.23 1.11 15.67
C ILE A 381 -12.55 2.55 15.26
N LEU A 382 -13.83 2.86 14.99
CA LEU A 382 -14.20 4.19 14.52
C LEU A 382 -13.87 5.30 15.53
N PRO A 383 -14.26 5.20 16.82
CA PRO A 383 -13.87 6.22 17.80
C PRO A 383 -12.36 6.36 18.00
N LYS A 384 -11.61 5.25 17.98
CA LYS A 384 -10.14 5.28 18.08
C LYS A 384 -9.49 5.94 16.86
N ALA A 385 -9.97 5.63 15.66
CA ALA A 385 -9.51 6.26 14.42
C ALA A 385 -9.73 7.79 14.43
N ILE A 386 -10.90 8.24 14.91
CA ILE A 386 -11.19 9.67 15.04
C ILE A 386 -10.25 10.34 16.04
N ARG A 387 -10.03 9.75 17.22
CA ARG A 387 -9.09 10.28 18.22
C ARG A 387 -7.66 10.36 17.68
N PHE A 388 -7.23 9.30 17.01
CA PHE A 388 -5.91 9.25 16.40
C PHE A 388 -5.74 10.42 15.42
N LEU A 389 -6.65 10.57 14.45
CA LEU A 389 -6.60 11.67 13.50
C LEU A 389 -6.74 13.03 14.17
N TYR A 390 -7.57 13.18 15.20
CA TYR A 390 -7.71 14.45 15.91
C TYR A 390 -6.37 14.95 16.45
N LYS A 391 -5.52 14.04 16.94
CA LYS A 391 -4.19 14.40 17.47
C LYS A 391 -3.10 14.47 16.40
N THR A 392 -3.18 13.67 15.34
CA THR A 392 -2.08 13.52 14.37
C THR A 392 -2.31 14.22 13.03
N CYS A 393 -3.55 14.62 12.70
CA CYS A 393 -3.91 15.17 11.38
C CYS A 393 -3.11 16.43 11.01
N ALA A 394 -2.61 17.18 11.98
CA ALA A 394 -1.74 18.34 11.74
C ALA A 394 -0.40 17.98 11.08
N GLN A 395 0.10 16.77 11.31
CA GLN A 395 1.44 16.32 10.92
C GLN A 395 1.47 15.68 9.52
N ILE A 396 0.31 15.37 8.95
CA ILE A 396 0.18 14.74 7.64
C ILE A 396 -0.14 15.74 6.53
N GLY A 397 0.29 15.41 5.31
CA GLY A 397 0.00 16.18 4.10
C GLY A 397 -1.46 16.08 3.67
N ASP A 398 -1.90 16.99 2.80
CA ASP A 398 -3.31 17.08 2.40
C ASP A 398 -3.81 15.85 1.65
N ASN A 399 -2.96 15.21 0.84
CA ASN A 399 -3.33 13.98 0.12
C ASN A 399 -3.55 12.83 1.10
N GLU A 400 -2.68 12.68 2.09
CA GLU A 400 -2.77 11.66 3.13
C GLU A 400 -3.98 11.90 4.04
N ARG A 401 -4.31 13.17 4.34
CA ARG A 401 -5.53 13.55 5.06
C ARG A 401 -6.77 13.07 4.33
N VAL A 402 -6.84 13.29 3.01
CA VAL A 402 -7.97 12.83 2.20
C VAL A 402 -8.15 11.33 2.33
N LEU A 403 -7.06 10.54 2.18
CA LEU A 403 -7.13 9.08 2.32
C LEU A 403 -7.64 8.63 3.70
N CYS A 404 -7.18 9.30 4.77
CA CYS A 404 -7.65 9.01 6.12
C CYS A 404 -9.15 9.32 6.29
N PHE A 405 -9.63 10.43 5.74
CA PHE A 405 -11.05 10.80 5.80
C PHE A 405 -11.92 9.95 4.86
N GLU A 406 -11.38 9.47 3.74
CA GLU A 406 -12.06 8.51 2.88
C GLU A 406 -12.23 7.16 3.58
N ALA A 407 -11.27 6.74 4.40
CA ALA A 407 -11.44 5.56 5.26
C ALA A 407 -12.64 5.72 6.21
N LEU A 408 -12.74 6.86 6.90
CA LEU A 408 -13.88 7.15 7.78
C LEU A 408 -15.19 7.25 7.00
N SER A 409 -15.17 7.87 5.82
CA SER A 409 -16.34 7.99 4.95
C SER A 409 -16.82 6.62 4.48
N ALA A 410 -15.91 5.72 4.09
CA ALA A 410 -16.23 4.35 3.70
C ALA A 410 -16.86 3.56 4.85
N MET A 411 -16.30 3.66 6.07
CA MET A 411 -16.90 3.06 7.27
C MET A 411 -18.33 3.55 7.50
N MET A 412 -18.56 4.85 7.33
CA MET A 412 -19.88 5.45 7.49
C MET A 412 -20.81 5.10 6.34
N ASN A 413 -20.30 4.73 5.17
CA ASN A 413 -21.11 4.35 4.02
C ASN A 413 -21.70 2.92 4.12
N ALA A 414 -21.11 2.06 4.97
CA ALA A 414 -21.58 0.69 5.16
C ALA A 414 -23.06 0.61 5.56
N GLU A 415 -23.79 -0.37 5.01
CA GLU A 415 -25.22 -0.55 5.28
C GLU A 415 -25.49 -0.76 6.78
N THR A 416 -24.70 -1.61 7.43
CA THR A 416 -24.79 -1.85 8.88
C THR A 416 -24.54 -0.58 9.70
N PHE A 417 -23.66 0.34 9.25
CA PHE A 417 -23.50 1.65 9.89
C PHE A 417 -24.78 2.49 9.73
N GLN A 418 -25.33 2.56 8.53
CA GLN A 418 -26.51 3.37 8.23
C GLN A 418 -27.75 2.92 9.03
N THR A 419 -27.85 1.65 9.36
CA THR A 419 -28.94 1.10 10.19
C THR A 419 -28.68 1.22 11.69
N SER A 420 -27.41 1.24 12.13
CA SER A 420 -27.05 1.14 13.56
C SER A 420 -25.97 2.12 14.04
N ARG A 421 -25.97 3.35 13.50
CA ARG A 421 -24.99 4.43 13.78
C ARG A 421 -24.59 4.59 15.25
N GLY A 422 -25.57 4.55 16.15
CA GLY A 422 -25.36 4.71 17.59
C GLY A 422 -24.39 3.69 18.17
N LYS A 423 -24.36 2.46 17.64
CA LYS A 423 -23.49 1.39 18.15
C LYS A 423 -22.01 1.63 17.86
N PHE A 424 -21.68 2.28 16.74
CA PHE A 424 -20.29 2.55 16.36
C PHE A 424 -19.60 3.57 17.26
N PHE A 425 -20.37 4.51 17.81
CA PHE A 425 -19.86 5.49 18.77
C PHE A 425 -20.11 5.04 20.22
N GLY A 426 -21.14 4.23 20.47
CA GLY A 426 -21.58 3.93 21.83
C GLY A 426 -21.86 5.23 22.59
N ASP A 427 -21.38 5.31 23.83
CA ASP A 427 -21.49 6.50 24.69
C ASP A 427 -20.34 7.51 24.48
N ASP A 428 -19.55 7.36 23.41
CA ASP A 428 -18.36 8.16 23.16
C ASP A 428 -18.66 9.53 22.53
N ILE A 429 -19.22 10.42 23.35
CA ILE A 429 -19.56 11.79 22.97
C ILE A 429 -18.31 12.58 22.55
N GLU A 430 -17.16 12.30 23.16
CA GLU A 430 -15.92 13.01 22.87
C GLU A 430 -15.41 12.70 21.46
N ALA A 431 -15.47 11.44 21.00
CA ALA A 431 -15.12 11.10 19.63
C ALA A 431 -16.02 11.85 18.62
N LYS A 432 -17.33 11.96 18.89
CA LYS A 432 -18.25 12.75 18.04
C LYS A 432 -17.85 14.23 17.97
N LYS A 433 -17.53 14.86 19.10
CA LYS A 433 -17.08 16.27 19.15
C LYS A 433 -15.75 16.46 18.42
N MET A 434 -14.79 15.54 18.59
CA MET A 434 -13.52 15.56 17.89
C MET A 434 -13.72 15.46 16.37
N LEU A 435 -14.66 14.66 15.90
CA LEU A 435 -14.99 14.57 14.48
C LEU A 435 -15.54 15.90 13.93
N VAL A 436 -16.42 16.57 14.67
CA VAL A 436 -16.93 17.91 14.29
C VAL A 436 -15.77 18.92 14.21
N GLN A 437 -14.83 18.88 15.15
CA GLN A 437 -13.65 19.77 15.13
C GLN A 437 -12.70 19.44 13.96
N LEU A 438 -12.44 18.16 13.68
CA LEU A 438 -11.70 17.71 12.51
C LEU A 438 -12.34 18.25 11.22
N PHE A 439 -13.67 18.26 11.17
CA PHE A 439 -14.37 18.80 10.02
C PHE A 439 -14.12 20.28 9.79
N GLU A 440 -14.29 21.11 10.83
CA GLU A 440 -14.07 22.55 10.73
C GLU A 440 -12.63 22.89 10.40
N LYS A 441 -11.67 22.15 10.99
CA LYS A 441 -10.25 22.44 10.85
C LYS A 441 -9.63 21.92 9.55
N TYR A 442 -10.03 20.74 9.09
CA TYR A 442 -9.34 20.05 7.98
C TYR A 442 -10.27 19.57 6.87
N ILE A 443 -11.44 18.99 7.17
CA ILE A 443 -12.27 18.38 6.10
C ILE A 443 -12.86 19.46 5.18
N LYS A 444 -13.34 20.57 5.76
CA LYS A 444 -14.01 21.64 5.00
C LYS A 444 -13.14 22.21 3.87
N GLN A 445 -11.84 22.40 4.13
CA GLN A 445 -10.88 22.88 3.13
C GLN A 445 -10.56 21.84 2.04
N LEU A 446 -10.83 20.56 2.27
CA LEU A 446 -10.62 19.50 1.28
C LEU A 446 -11.79 19.36 0.30
N LEU A 447 -12.96 19.93 0.61
CA LEU A 447 -14.18 19.86 -0.21
C LEU A 447 -14.16 20.83 -1.40
N THR A 448 -13.04 20.92 -2.11
CA THR A 448 -12.85 21.84 -3.25
C THR A 448 -13.36 21.27 -4.56
N SER A 449 -13.14 19.97 -4.82
CA SER A 449 -13.57 19.30 -6.04
C SER A 449 -14.87 18.50 -5.87
N TYR A 450 -15.59 18.27 -6.97
CA TYR A 450 -16.77 17.40 -6.98
C TYR A 450 -16.43 15.98 -6.54
N GLU A 451 -15.31 15.43 -7.01
CA GLU A 451 -14.86 14.07 -6.66
C GLU A 451 -14.62 13.92 -5.16
N ARG A 452 -13.93 14.87 -4.52
CA ARG A 452 -13.70 14.85 -3.06
C ARG A 452 -15.00 15.01 -2.27
N LYS A 453 -15.91 15.86 -2.74
CA LYS A 453 -17.25 15.99 -2.12
C LYS A 453 -18.03 14.68 -2.21
N LYS A 454 -17.89 13.95 -3.32
CA LYS A 454 -18.53 12.65 -3.52
C LYS A 454 -17.91 11.59 -2.60
N SER A 455 -16.57 11.48 -2.54
CA SER A 455 -15.90 10.46 -1.73
C SER A 455 -16.08 10.67 -0.22
N LEU A 456 -16.19 11.93 0.22
CA LEU A 456 -16.37 12.28 1.64
C LEU A 456 -17.84 12.48 2.05
N ARG A 457 -18.81 12.21 1.17
CA ARG A 457 -20.22 12.55 1.41
C ARG A 457 -20.78 11.96 2.71
N SER A 458 -20.60 10.65 2.92
CA SER A 458 -21.14 9.94 4.09
C SER A 458 -20.56 10.47 5.40
N LEU A 459 -19.28 10.88 5.39
CA LEU A 459 -18.63 11.56 6.51
C LEU A 459 -19.23 12.93 6.80
N VAL A 460 -19.43 13.76 5.76
CA VAL A 460 -20.01 15.10 5.88
C VAL A 460 -21.43 15.04 6.40
N ASP A 461 -22.25 14.12 5.88
CA ASP A 461 -23.63 13.91 6.32
C ASP A 461 -23.67 13.53 7.80
N GLN A 462 -22.74 12.69 8.27
CA GLN A 462 -22.65 12.31 9.68
C GLN A 462 -22.21 13.46 10.58
N VAL A 463 -21.24 14.28 10.15
CA VAL A 463 -20.81 15.47 10.89
C VAL A 463 -21.97 16.46 11.06
N ASN A 464 -22.73 16.70 9.99
CA ASN A 464 -23.86 17.63 10.03
C ASN A 464 -24.93 17.17 11.04
N ARG A 465 -25.16 15.86 11.16
CA ARG A 465 -26.05 15.30 12.20
C ARG A 465 -25.53 15.58 13.61
N PHE A 466 -24.23 15.38 13.85
CA PHE A 466 -23.64 15.66 15.17
C PHE A 466 -23.67 17.15 15.52
N LYS A 467 -23.49 18.04 14.55
CA LYS A 467 -23.66 19.48 14.79
C LYS A 467 -25.07 19.82 15.26
N ILE A 468 -26.09 19.22 14.66
CA ILE A 468 -27.47 19.41 15.10
C ILE A 468 -27.67 18.83 16.52
N GLU A 469 -27.12 17.63 16.77
CA GLU A 469 -27.17 16.97 18.10
C GLU A 469 -26.54 17.82 19.21
N PHE A 470 -25.51 18.63 18.92
CA PHE A 470 -24.83 19.46 19.93
C PHE A 470 -25.33 20.90 20.05
N VAL A 471 -26.14 21.37 19.09
CA VAL A 471 -26.75 22.71 19.13
C VAL A 471 -28.12 22.67 19.83
N MET A 472 -28.81 21.53 19.77
CA MET A 472 -30.01 21.24 20.55
C MET A 472 -29.62 20.78 21.96
#